data_AF-A0A2T5LTY7-F1
#
_entry.id   AF-A0A2T5LTY7-F1
#
_cell.length_a   1.000
_cell.length_b   1.000
_cell.length_c   1.000
_cell.angle_alpha   90.00
_cell.angle_beta   90.00
_cell.angle_gamma   90.00
#
_symmetry.space_group_name_H-M   'P 1'
#
loop_
_entity.id
_entity.type
_entity.pdbx_description
1 polymer ?
#
loop_
_entity_poly.entity_id
_entity_poly.type
_entity_poly.pdbx_seq_one_letter_code
_entity_poly.pdbx_strand_id
1 'polypeptide(L)'
;MGENATDDTPKDRNKKWEMAFRARVRQIVPGLFLGNVEASYTREMLQENHINAIVSLTDARWVWWNTITREAGVPKHRHKWVQCADSSTQDLLAHMTSLPVECEHETNHERRGAASEAILIHCDLGISRSPTVIIAYLMRKLNMQRADIWPFVQSKQKIKPSANLTRQLQVWEEVGFQVWRNDDRTVPKQAYKAFLEHRAVLLQNRGLTGNEPLAPQKLY
;
A
#
# COMPACT_ATOMS: atom_id res chain seq x y z
N MET A 1 -17.88 40.74 5.82
CA MET A 1 -18.68 39.78 6.59
C MET A 1 -17.84 38.52 6.78
N GLY A 2 -17.50 38.26 8.04
CA GLY A 2 -16.72 37.15 8.63
C GLY A 2 -16.09 36.08 7.74
N GLU A 3 -14.78 36.11 7.63
CA GLU A 3 -13.96 34.91 7.43
C GLU A 3 -13.98 34.10 8.73
N ASN A 4 -14.64 32.93 8.73
CA ASN A 4 -14.55 31.97 9.83
C ASN A 4 -13.20 31.24 9.75
N ALA A 5 -12.15 31.89 10.26
CA ALA A 5 -10.93 31.19 10.65
C ALA A 5 -11.24 30.40 11.93
N THR A 6 -11.52 29.10 11.79
CA THR A 6 -11.67 28.20 12.94
C THR A 6 -10.33 28.11 13.66
N ASP A 7 -10.24 28.70 14.85
CA ASP A 7 -9.07 28.65 15.73
C ASP A 7 -8.86 27.22 16.27
N ASP A 8 -8.05 26.44 15.56
CA ASP A 8 -7.75 25.02 15.85
C ASP A 8 -6.79 24.96 17.06
N THR A 9 -7.34 24.75 18.27
CA THR A 9 -6.57 24.75 19.52
C THR A 9 -5.54 23.59 19.59
N PRO A 10 -4.46 23.70 20.38
CA PRO A 10 -3.47 22.62 20.54
C PRO A 10 -4.08 21.29 21.02
N LYS A 11 -5.14 21.33 21.84
CA LYS A 11 -5.87 20.13 22.29
C LYS A 11 -6.67 19.48 21.16
N ASP A 12 -7.26 20.28 20.27
CA ASP A 12 -7.99 19.78 19.10
C ASP A 12 -7.04 19.20 18.05
N ARG A 13 -5.86 19.81 17.88
CA ARG A 13 -4.77 19.23 17.10
C ARG A 13 -4.36 17.88 17.69
N ASN A 14 -4.11 17.80 19.00
CA ASN A 14 -3.70 16.54 19.64
C ASN A 14 -4.75 15.42 19.48
N LYS A 15 -6.04 15.73 19.65
CA LYS A 15 -7.14 14.79 19.39
C LYS A 15 -7.24 14.38 17.92
N LYS A 16 -7.06 15.31 16.97
CA LYS A 16 -6.99 15.00 15.53
C LYS A 16 -5.82 14.05 15.23
N TRP A 17 -4.67 14.26 15.86
CA TRP A 17 -3.49 13.38 15.73
C TRP A 17 -3.76 12.00 16.31
N GLU A 18 -4.28 11.89 17.53
CA GLU A 18 -4.66 10.61 18.16
C GLU A 18 -5.69 9.85 17.31
N MET A 19 -6.72 10.52 16.81
CA MET A 19 -7.70 9.91 15.90
C MET A 19 -7.06 9.49 14.57
N ALA A 20 -6.12 10.26 14.03
CA ALA A 20 -5.41 9.92 12.80
C ALA A 20 -4.56 8.65 12.95
N PHE A 21 -4.00 8.41 14.14
CA PHE A 21 -3.16 7.24 14.47
C PHE A 21 -3.89 6.12 15.21
N ARG A 22 -5.21 6.17 15.40
CA ARG A 22 -5.93 4.97 15.86
C ARG A 22 -5.79 3.84 14.84
N ALA A 23 -5.57 2.60 15.32
CA ALA A 23 -5.58 1.41 14.47
C ALA A 23 -6.86 1.30 13.64
N ARG A 24 -6.70 1.07 12.33
CA ARG A 24 -7.80 0.96 11.37
C ARG A 24 -7.50 -0.11 10.34
N VAL A 25 -8.47 -1.00 10.15
CA VAL A 25 -8.50 -1.99 9.07
C VAL A 25 -9.88 -2.01 8.43
N ARG A 26 -9.95 -2.19 7.12
CA ARG A 26 -11.19 -2.34 6.36
C ARG A 26 -11.04 -3.46 5.35
N GLN A 27 -12.00 -4.40 5.35
CA GLN A 27 -12.10 -5.39 4.29
C GLN A 27 -12.61 -4.71 3.02
N ILE A 28 -11.81 -4.77 1.95
CA ILE A 28 -12.16 -4.19 0.65
C ILE A 28 -12.96 -5.18 -0.18
N VAL A 29 -12.43 -6.41 -0.28
CA VAL A 29 -13.09 -7.60 -0.82
C VAL A 29 -12.78 -8.78 0.11
N PRO A 30 -13.51 -9.91 0.07
CA PRO A 30 -13.22 -11.08 0.89
C PRO A 30 -11.73 -11.45 0.86
N GLY A 31 -11.13 -11.60 2.05
CA GLY A 31 -9.71 -11.90 2.23
C GLY A 31 -8.73 -10.73 2.04
N LEU A 32 -9.12 -9.59 1.46
CA LEU A 32 -8.23 -8.44 1.23
C LEU A 32 -8.57 -7.25 2.14
N PHE A 33 -7.61 -6.91 3.01
CA PHE A 33 -7.77 -5.86 4.00
C PHE A 33 -6.81 -4.68 3.72
N LEU A 34 -7.33 -3.48 3.88
CA LEU A 34 -6.59 -2.23 3.82
C LEU A 34 -6.46 -1.67 5.24
N GLY A 35 -5.25 -1.29 5.65
CA GLY A 35 -5.03 -0.68 6.96
C GLY A 35 -3.97 0.42 7.02
N ASN A 36 -3.82 0.97 8.22
CA ASN A 36 -2.72 1.85 8.62
C ASN A 36 -1.64 1.07 9.40
N VAL A 37 -0.55 1.74 9.76
CA VAL A 37 0.59 1.07 10.42
C VAL A 37 0.22 0.48 11.76
N GLU A 38 -0.62 1.16 12.51
CA GLU A 38 -1.11 0.78 13.83
C GLU A 38 -1.86 -0.57 13.80
N ALA A 39 -2.64 -0.81 12.73
CA ALA A 39 -3.31 -2.08 12.52
C ALA A 39 -2.33 -3.25 12.31
N SER A 40 -1.12 -2.99 11.81
CA SER A 40 -0.14 -4.05 11.51
C SER A 40 0.53 -4.66 12.75
N TYR A 41 0.43 -3.99 13.90
CA TYR A 41 0.93 -4.48 15.19
C TYR A 41 -0.13 -4.40 16.30
N THR A 42 -1.41 -4.38 15.93
CA THR A 42 -2.51 -4.62 16.88
C THR A 42 -2.89 -6.09 16.81
N ARG A 43 -2.45 -6.90 17.77
CA ARG A 43 -2.58 -8.37 17.74
C ARG A 43 -4.04 -8.82 17.59
N GLU A 44 -4.93 -8.22 18.36
CA GLU A 44 -6.35 -8.54 18.40
C GLU A 44 -6.98 -8.29 17.02
N MET A 45 -6.66 -7.15 16.40
CA MET A 45 -7.15 -6.80 15.07
C MET A 45 -6.67 -7.80 14.00
N LEU A 46 -5.42 -8.25 14.07
CA LEU A 46 -4.90 -9.28 13.16
C LEU A 46 -5.64 -10.61 13.35
N GLN A 47 -5.85 -11.03 14.61
CA GLN A 47 -6.51 -12.30 14.93
C GLN A 47 -8.01 -12.31 14.60
N GLU A 48 -8.74 -11.25 14.96
CA GLU A 48 -10.18 -11.09 14.70
C GLU A 48 -10.50 -11.04 13.19
N ASN A 49 -9.60 -10.48 12.39
CA ASN A 49 -9.74 -10.45 10.93
C ASN A 49 -9.07 -11.65 10.24
N HIS A 50 -8.58 -12.62 11.02
CA HIS A 50 -7.89 -13.84 10.56
C HIS A 50 -6.70 -13.56 9.63
N ILE A 51 -6.00 -12.44 9.81
CA ILE A 51 -4.87 -12.01 8.98
C ILE A 51 -3.73 -13.02 9.12
N ASN A 52 -3.33 -13.61 8.00
CA ASN A 52 -2.23 -14.58 7.91
C ASN A 52 -1.15 -14.18 6.89
N ALA A 53 -1.29 -13.02 6.27
CA ALA A 53 -0.29 -12.40 5.40
C ALA A 53 -0.31 -10.87 5.57
N ILE A 54 0.85 -10.24 5.48
CA ILE A 54 0.99 -8.78 5.61
C ILE A 54 1.90 -8.25 4.51
N VAL A 55 1.47 -7.17 3.84
CA VAL A 55 2.30 -6.35 2.96
C VAL A 55 2.43 -4.96 3.59
N SER A 56 3.63 -4.66 4.06
CA SER A 56 3.99 -3.39 4.70
C SER A 56 4.64 -2.45 3.69
N LEU A 57 3.96 -1.35 3.34
CA LEU A 57 4.42 -0.31 2.42
C LEU A 57 4.86 0.94 3.20
N THR A 58 6.05 0.90 3.78
CA THR A 58 6.56 1.91 4.70
C THR A 58 8.09 1.88 4.76
N ASP A 59 8.71 2.97 5.20
CA ASP A 59 10.14 3.04 5.53
C ASP A 59 10.46 2.53 6.95
N ALA A 60 9.43 2.35 7.78
CA ALA A 60 9.52 1.86 9.16
C ALA A 60 9.90 0.37 9.24
N ARG A 61 11.18 0.04 9.26
CA ARG A 61 11.64 -1.37 9.33
C ARG A 61 11.12 -2.15 10.55
N TRP A 62 10.82 -1.48 11.66
CA TRP A 62 10.33 -2.12 12.90
C TRP A 62 8.96 -2.81 12.74
N VAL A 63 8.20 -2.46 11.71
CA VAL A 63 6.93 -3.13 11.41
C VAL A 63 7.13 -4.50 10.77
N TRP A 64 8.33 -4.78 10.24
CA TRP A 64 8.59 -6.05 9.59
C TRP A 64 8.72 -7.17 10.62
N TRP A 65 7.98 -8.26 10.35
CA TRP A 65 7.87 -9.50 11.12
C TRP A 65 8.53 -9.48 12.49
N ASN A 66 7.73 -9.12 13.48
CA ASN A 66 8.12 -8.97 14.88
C ASN A 66 7.28 -9.89 15.78
N THR A 67 7.54 -9.85 17.10
CA THR A 67 6.85 -10.66 18.10
C THR A 67 5.34 -10.60 17.99
N ILE A 68 4.77 -9.41 17.77
CA ILE A 68 3.31 -9.22 17.69
C ILE A 68 2.74 -9.95 16.47
N THR A 69 3.32 -9.72 15.28
CA THR A 69 2.85 -10.39 14.05
C THR A 69 3.01 -11.91 14.12
N ARG A 70 4.06 -12.40 14.77
CA ARG A 70 4.29 -13.83 15.03
C ARG A 70 3.23 -14.41 15.97
N GLU A 71 2.93 -13.74 17.07
CA GLU A 71 1.93 -14.16 18.06
C GLU A 71 0.48 -14.02 17.57
N ALA A 72 0.25 -13.18 16.56
CA ALA A 72 -0.99 -13.12 15.80
C ALA A 72 -1.14 -14.29 14.81
N GLY A 73 -0.08 -15.08 14.60
CA GLY A 73 -0.10 -16.24 13.69
C GLY A 73 0.36 -15.95 12.26
N VAL A 74 0.97 -14.79 12.00
CA VAL A 74 1.49 -14.44 10.65
C VAL A 74 2.86 -15.12 10.45
N PRO A 75 2.99 -16.05 9.48
CA PRO A 75 4.27 -16.67 9.17
C PRO A 75 5.27 -15.65 8.58
N LYS A 76 6.55 -15.76 8.92
CA LYS A 76 7.60 -14.86 8.43
C LYS A 76 7.62 -14.71 6.91
N HIS A 77 7.45 -15.84 6.20
CA HIS A 77 7.46 -15.87 4.74
C HIS A 77 6.22 -15.22 4.09
N ARG A 78 5.15 -14.96 4.86
CA ARG A 78 3.93 -14.26 4.44
C ARG A 78 3.90 -12.79 4.88
N HIS A 79 4.99 -12.29 5.47
CA HIS A 79 5.15 -10.87 5.79
C HIS A 79 6.17 -10.22 4.86
N LYS A 80 5.66 -9.58 3.80
CA LYS A 80 6.48 -8.82 2.84
C LYS A 80 6.58 -7.37 3.29
N TRP A 81 7.81 -6.87 3.39
CA TRP A 81 8.07 -5.45 3.58
C TRP A 81 8.62 -4.84 2.30
N VAL A 82 8.06 -3.71 1.89
CA VAL A 82 8.49 -2.91 0.75
C VAL A 82 8.84 -1.54 1.29
N GLN A 83 10.15 -1.25 1.33
CA GLN A 83 10.65 0.06 1.72
C GLN A 83 10.18 1.11 0.71
N CYS A 84 9.24 1.96 1.12
CA CYS A 84 8.68 2.99 0.23
C CYS A 84 8.11 4.19 1.00
N ALA A 85 8.20 5.36 0.38
CA ALA A 85 7.72 6.64 0.88
C ALA A 85 6.62 7.19 -0.03
N ASP A 86 5.76 8.03 0.51
CA ASP A 86 4.81 8.78 -0.31
C ASP A 86 5.46 10.04 -0.86
N SER A 87 6.37 9.87 -1.83
CA SER A 87 7.15 10.94 -2.42
C SER A 87 6.90 11.06 -3.92
N SER A 88 7.29 12.19 -4.51
CA SER A 88 7.19 12.42 -5.95
C SER A 88 8.18 11.59 -6.78
N THR A 89 9.13 10.90 -6.14
CA THR A 89 10.15 10.06 -6.79
C THR A 89 9.99 8.58 -6.45
N GLN A 90 9.02 8.19 -5.62
CA GLN A 90 8.78 6.78 -5.32
C GLN A 90 8.31 6.05 -6.58
N ASP A 91 8.91 4.90 -6.87
CA ASP A 91 8.39 3.93 -7.85
C ASP A 91 7.76 2.75 -7.09
N LEU A 92 6.46 2.52 -7.27
CA LEU A 92 5.75 1.33 -6.80
C LEU A 92 5.33 0.39 -7.95
N LEU A 93 5.41 0.83 -9.21
CA LEU A 93 5.01 0.04 -10.38
C LEU A 93 5.79 -1.28 -10.47
N ALA A 94 7.09 -1.23 -10.19
CA ALA A 94 7.94 -2.42 -10.12
C ALA A 94 7.44 -3.45 -9.08
N HIS A 95 6.83 -2.96 -7.99
CA HIS A 95 6.32 -3.81 -6.92
C HIS A 95 4.91 -4.33 -7.20
N MET A 96 4.03 -3.54 -7.86
CA MET A 96 2.64 -3.92 -8.17
C MET A 96 2.52 -5.25 -8.90
N THR A 97 3.49 -5.59 -9.76
CA THR A 97 3.51 -6.88 -10.47
C THR A 97 3.85 -8.06 -9.54
N SER A 98 4.66 -7.80 -8.52
CA SER A 98 5.32 -8.79 -7.66
C SER A 98 4.59 -9.06 -6.34
N LEU A 99 3.53 -8.33 -6.03
CA LEU A 99 2.83 -8.49 -4.77
C LEU A 99 2.00 -9.78 -4.84
N PRO A 100 2.29 -10.78 -4.00
CA PRO A 100 1.49 -11.99 -3.94
C PRO A 100 0.18 -11.61 -3.24
N VAL A 101 -0.79 -11.20 -4.03
CA VAL A 101 -2.16 -10.99 -3.56
C VAL A 101 -2.99 -12.09 -4.19
N GLU A 102 -2.62 -13.34 -3.94
CA GLU A 102 -3.49 -14.46 -4.27
C GLU A 102 -4.40 -14.64 -3.05
N CYS A 103 -5.62 -14.10 -3.14
CA CYS A 103 -6.69 -14.45 -2.22
C CYS A 103 -7.53 -15.51 -2.93
N GLU A 104 -7.25 -16.79 -2.69
CA GLU A 104 -8.05 -17.92 -3.17
C GLU A 104 -9.36 -18.05 -2.37
N HIS A 105 -10.23 -17.04 -2.41
CA HIS A 105 -11.55 -17.12 -1.77
C HIS A 105 -12.67 -17.51 -2.74
N GLU A 106 -12.48 -17.31 -4.04
CA GLU A 106 -13.58 -17.34 -5.01
C GLU A 106 -13.83 -18.71 -5.66
N THR A 107 -12.97 -19.72 -5.49
CA THR A 107 -13.07 -20.96 -6.29
C THR A 107 -13.04 -22.29 -5.53
N ASN A 108 -12.67 -22.34 -4.24
CA ASN A 108 -12.54 -23.61 -3.52
C ASN A 108 -13.52 -23.74 -2.34
N HIS A 109 -14.81 -23.91 -2.64
CA HIS A 109 -15.78 -24.46 -1.67
C HIS A 109 -15.41 -25.88 -1.18
N GLU A 110 -14.43 -26.53 -1.83
CA GLU A 110 -14.01 -27.91 -1.60
C GLU A 110 -12.81 -28.07 -0.66
N ARG A 111 -12.02 -27.02 -0.39
CA ARG A 111 -10.94 -27.08 0.60
C ARG A 111 -11.47 -26.85 2.02
N ARG A 112 -12.36 -27.74 2.47
CA ARG A 112 -12.84 -27.82 3.86
C ARG A 112 -11.66 -28.21 4.77
N GLY A 113 -10.87 -27.22 5.19
CA GLY A 113 -9.74 -27.42 6.09
C GLY A 113 -8.55 -26.47 5.90
N ALA A 114 -8.47 -25.73 4.79
CA ALA A 114 -7.46 -24.69 4.63
C ALA A 114 -7.91 -23.43 5.37
N ALA A 115 -7.02 -22.84 6.19
CA ALA A 115 -7.30 -21.58 6.85
C ALA A 115 -7.59 -20.50 5.80
N SER A 116 -8.69 -19.78 5.97
CA SER A 116 -9.06 -18.59 5.19
C SER A 116 -7.84 -17.67 5.02
N GLU A 117 -7.43 -17.41 3.78
CA GLU A 117 -6.28 -16.55 3.49
C GLU A 117 -6.67 -15.09 3.54
N ALA A 118 -6.40 -14.42 4.65
CA ALA A 118 -6.60 -12.98 4.78
C ALA A 118 -5.27 -12.23 4.78
N ILE A 119 -5.18 -11.24 3.88
CA ILE A 119 -4.00 -10.39 3.69
C ILE A 119 -4.30 -8.96 4.11
N LEU A 120 -3.42 -8.39 4.94
CA LEU A 120 -3.42 -6.96 5.27
C LEU A 120 -2.38 -6.24 4.41
N ILE A 121 -2.83 -5.28 3.61
CA ILE A 121 -1.94 -4.33 2.94
C ILE A 121 -2.07 -2.98 3.65
N HIS A 122 -0.96 -2.49 4.20
CA HIS A 122 -0.94 -1.24 4.95
C HIS A 122 0.22 -0.34 4.54
N CYS A 123 0.07 0.95 4.83
CA CYS A 123 1.15 1.94 4.86
C CYS A 123 1.03 2.73 6.15
N ASP A 124 1.63 3.91 6.26
CA ASP A 124 1.62 4.67 7.52
C ASP A 124 0.19 5.06 7.94
N LEU A 125 -0.55 5.75 7.07
CA LEU A 125 -1.90 6.25 7.37
C LEU A 125 -3.04 5.40 6.76
N GLY A 126 -2.72 4.48 5.85
CA GLY A 126 -3.72 3.75 5.08
C GLY A 126 -4.49 4.62 4.07
N ILE A 127 -3.86 5.68 3.55
CA ILE A 127 -4.53 6.69 2.69
C ILE A 127 -3.93 6.76 1.28
N SER A 128 -2.64 6.47 1.12
CA SER A 128 -1.91 6.75 -0.13
C SER A 128 -1.27 5.49 -0.73
N ARG A 129 -0.09 5.06 -0.25
CA ARG A 129 0.62 3.86 -0.76
C ARG A 129 -0.20 2.56 -0.76
N SER A 130 -0.81 2.17 0.37
CA SER A 130 -1.58 0.92 0.45
C SER A 130 -2.83 0.89 -0.43
N PRO A 131 -3.70 1.94 -0.48
CA PRO A 131 -4.79 1.94 -1.45
C PRO A 131 -4.32 1.94 -2.90
N THR A 132 -3.23 2.63 -3.25
CA THR A 132 -2.67 2.56 -4.61
C THR A 132 -2.35 1.11 -5.00
N VAL A 133 -1.69 0.37 -4.13
CA VAL A 133 -1.35 -1.03 -4.36
C VAL A 133 -2.60 -1.91 -4.46
N ILE A 134 -3.58 -1.72 -3.58
CA ILE A 134 -4.85 -2.47 -3.63
C ILE A 134 -5.61 -2.19 -4.92
N ILE A 135 -5.68 -0.93 -5.35
CA ILE A 135 -6.34 -0.54 -6.60
C ILE A 135 -5.63 -1.19 -7.79
N ALA A 136 -4.29 -1.10 -7.86
CA ALA A 136 -3.51 -1.72 -8.93
C ALA A 136 -3.72 -3.25 -9.00
N TYR A 137 -3.80 -3.91 -7.84
CA TYR A 137 -4.11 -5.32 -7.75
C TYR A 137 -5.51 -5.65 -8.29
N LEU A 138 -6.55 -4.94 -7.82
CA LEU A 138 -7.93 -5.18 -8.25
C LEU A 138 -8.12 -4.90 -9.75
N MET A 139 -7.50 -3.84 -10.27
CA MET A 139 -7.46 -3.55 -11.71
C MET A 139 -6.91 -4.74 -12.50
N ARG A 140 -5.77 -5.30 -12.05
CA ARG A 140 -5.15 -6.46 -12.69
C ARG A 140 -5.99 -7.73 -12.55
N LYS A 141 -6.47 -8.04 -11.34
CA LYS A 141 -7.20 -9.29 -11.05
C LYS A 141 -8.54 -9.33 -11.79
N LEU A 142 -9.25 -8.20 -11.85
CA LEU A 142 -10.57 -8.11 -12.47
C LEU A 142 -10.50 -7.65 -13.93
N ASN A 143 -9.31 -7.34 -14.44
CA ASN A 143 -9.10 -6.72 -15.75
C ASN A 143 -9.98 -5.47 -15.96
N MET A 144 -10.06 -4.63 -14.94
CA MET A 144 -10.91 -3.43 -14.91
C MET A 144 -10.08 -2.15 -14.90
N GLN A 145 -10.71 -1.07 -15.35
CA GLN A 145 -10.07 0.23 -15.43
C GLN A 145 -10.00 0.91 -14.05
N ARG A 146 -9.06 1.84 -13.91
CA ARG A 146 -8.90 2.66 -12.68
C ARG A 146 -10.19 3.40 -12.34
N ALA A 147 -10.90 3.86 -13.37
CA ALA A 147 -12.16 4.60 -13.23
C ALA A 147 -13.25 3.79 -12.51
N ASP A 148 -13.22 2.47 -12.60
CA ASP A 148 -14.20 1.58 -11.96
C ASP A 148 -13.75 1.16 -10.56
N ILE A 149 -12.46 0.83 -10.41
CA ILE A 149 -11.91 0.31 -9.15
C ILE A 149 -11.71 1.41 -8.11
N TRP A 150 -11.30 2.61 -8.52
CA TRP A 150 -11.01 3.69 -7.59
C TRP A 150 -12.23 4.10 -6.75
N PRO A 151 -13.41 4.40 -7.34
CA PRO A 151 -14.60 4.74 -6.56
C PRO A 151 -15.04 3.60 -5.64
N PHE A 152 -14.90 2.35 -6.09
CA PHE A 152 -15.21 1.18 -5.27
C PHE A 152 -14.36 1.13 -3.99
N VAL A 153 -13.03 1.24 -4.10
CA VAL A 153 -12.14 1.24 -2.92
C VAL A 153 -12.40 2.48 -2.05
N GLN A 154 -12.63 3.64 -2.67
CA GLN A 154 -12.95 4.89 -1.97
C GLN A 154 -14.26 4.82 -1.18
N SER A 155 -15.24 4.03 -1.65
CA SER A 155 -16.51 3.80 -0.94
C SER A 155 -16.32 3.04 0.38
N LYS A 156 -15.23 2.27 0.52
CA LYS A 156 -14.93 1.44 1.70
C LYS A 156 -14.04 2.17 2.71
N GLN A 157 -13.10 2.99 2.24
CA GLN A 157 -12.20 3.77 3.09
C GLN A 157 -11.80 5.07 2.41
N LYS A 158 -11.55 6.11 3.21
CA LYS A 158 -10.93 7.35 2.72
C LYS A 158 -9.57 7.06 2.10
N ILE A 159 -9.45 7.30 0.81
CA ILE A 159 -8.20 7.24 0.06
C ILE A 159 -7.86 8.62 -0.50
N LYS A 160 -6.57 8.94 -0.53
CA LYS A 160 -5.99 10.12 -1.18
C LYS A 160 -4.53 9.83 -1.58
N PRO A 161 -4.29 8.93 -2.56
CA PRO A 161 -2.98 8.79 -3.19
C PRO A 161 -2.39 10.13 -3.63
N SER A 162 -1.07 10.27 -3.53
CA SER A 162 -0.37 11.44 -4.06
C SER A 162 -0.47 11.52 -5.58
N ALA A 163 -0.12 12.67 -6.16
CA ALA A 163 -0.14 12.87 -7.61
C ALA A 163 0.77 11.87 -8.34
N ASN A 164 1.94 11.57 -7.77
CA ASN A 164 2.86 10.56 -8.31
C ASN A 164 2.24 9.15 -8.32
N LEU A 165 1.62 8.73 -7.21
CA LEU A 165 0.98 7.42 -7.13
C LEU A 165 -0.28 7.33 -8.00
N THR A 166 -1.01 8.44 -8.17
CA THR A 166 -2.15 8.51 -9.10
C THR A 166 -1.68 8.36 -10.55
N ARG A 167 -0.57 9.03 -10.93
CA ARG A 167 0.08 8.86 -12.24
C ARG A 167 0.54 7.43 -12.46
N GLN A 168 1.07 6.77 -11.44
CA GLN A 168 1.47 5.37 -11.54
C GLN A 168 0.30 4.44 -11.83
N LEU A 169 -0.90 4.68 -11.26
CA LEU A 169 -2.08 3.89 -11.64
C LEU A 169 -2.50 4.08 -13.10
N GLN A 170 -2.32 5.28 -13.66
CA GLN A 170 -2.55 5.52 -15.09
C GLN A 170 -1.54 4.74 -15.94
N VAL A 171 -0.25 4.83 -15.60
CA VAL A 171 0.79 4.04 -16.28
C VAL A 171 0.51 2.54 -16.15
N TRP A 172 0.07 2.07 -14.99
CA TRP A 172 -0.28 0.66 -14.73
C TRP A 172 -1.39 0.15 -15.65
N GLU A 173 -2.41 0.98 -15.88
CA GLU A 173 -3.49 0.74 -16.83
C GLU A 173 -2.98 0.72 -18.28
N GLU A 174 -2.21 1.74 -18.69
CA GLU A 174 -1.64 1.86 -20.04
C GLU A 174 -0.72 0.70 -20.42
N VAL A 175 0.04 0.17 -19.46
CA VAL A 175 0.93 -0.98 -19.67
C VAL A 175 0.20 -2.33 -19.61
N GLY A 176 -1.14 -2.34 -19.45
CA GLY A 176 -1.93 -3.56 -19.35
C GLY A 176 -1.53 -4.42 -18.14
N PHE A 177 -1.29 -3.77 -17.00
CA PHE A 177 -0.96 -4.42 -15.72
C PHE A 177 0.30 -5.29 -15.73
N GLN A 178 1.21 -4.99 -16.66
CA GLN A 178 2.54 -5.60 -16.77
C GLN A 178 3.52 -4.58 -17.32
N VAL A 179 4.45 -4.12 -16.48
CA VAL A 179 5.38 -3.02 -16.81
C VAL A 179 6.57 -3.46 -17.65
N TRP A 180 6.88 -4.77 -17.67
CA TRP A 180 7.99 -5.34 -18.43
C TRP A 180 7.50 -6.02 -19.71
N ARG A 181 8.31 -6.06 -20.76
CA ARG A 181 8.03 -6.81 -21.99
C ARG A 181 8.48 -8.26 -21.91
N ASN A 182 9.37 -8.55 -20.98
CA ASN A 182 10.09 -9.81 -20.84
C ASN A 182 10.16 -10.24 -19.36
N ASP A 183 10.32 -11.55 -19.15
CA ASP A 183 10.22 -12.18 -17.83
C ASP A 183 11.43 -11.90 -16.93
N ASP A 184 12.59 -11.62 -17.53
CA ASP A 184 13.81 -11.16 -16.85
C ASP A 184 13.71 -9.70 -16.34
N ARG A 185 12.62 -8.99 -16.70
CA ARG A 185 12.31 -7.63 -16.21
C ARG A 185 13.40 -6.62 -16.57
N THR A 186 13.92 -6.70 -17.78
CA THR A 186 14.99 -5.80 -18.26
C THR A 186 14.50 -4.78 -19.29
N VAL A 187 13.42 -5.08 -20.01
CA VAL A 187 12.89 -4.20 -21.08
C VAL A 187 11.56 -3.61 -20.66
N PRO A 188 11.50 -2.35 -20.20
CA PRO A 188 10.26 -1.72 -19.77
C PRO A 188 9.36 -1.41 -20.97
N LYS A 189 8.04 -1.46 -20.77
CA LYS A 189 7.06 -0.94 -21.74
C LYS A 189 7.17 0.59 -21.84
N GLN A 190 6.72 1.16 -22.96
CA GLN A 190 6.99 2.56 -23.32
C GLN A 190 6.48 3.55 -22.25
N ALA A 191 5.27 3.37 -21.74
CA ALA A 191 4.71 4.24 -20.70
C ALA A 191 5.50 4.14 -19.38
N TYR A 192 5.93 2.93 -18.99
CA TYR A 192 6.78 2.76 -17.80
C TYR A 192 8.18 3.35 -18.00
N LYS A 193 8.78 3.20 -19.20
CA LYS A 193 10.06 3.83 -19.55
C LYS A 193 9.98 5.35 -19.42
N ALA A 194 8.93 5.98 -19.98
CA ALA A 194 8.72 7.42 -19.88
C ALA A 194 8.53 7.88 -18.43
N PHE A 195 7.87 7.07 -17.59
CA PHE A 195 7.77 7.32 -16.15
C PHE A 195 9.15 7.29 -15.47
N LEU A 196 9.99 6.29 -15.77
CA LEU A 196 11.34 6.14 -15.22
C LEU A 196 12.25 7.30 -15.63
N GLU A 197 12.19 7.74 -16.89
CA GLU A 197 12.95 8.90 -17.40
C GLU A 197 12.55 10.19 -16.68
N HIS A 198 11.25 10.45 -16.54
CA HIS A 198 10.76 11.60 -15.78
C HIS A 198 11.17 11.54 -14.30
N ARG A 199 11.11 10.35 -13.68
CA ARG A 199 11.59 10.12 -12.32
C ARG A 199 13.09 10.43 -12.18
N ALA A 200 13.91 10.03 -13.16
CA ALA A 200 15.35 10.28 -13.14
C ALA A 200 15.67 11.78 -13.13
N VAL A 201 14.95 12.59 -13.93
CA VAL A 201 15.08 14.05 -13.91
C VAL A 201 14.73 14.64 -12.54
N LEU A 202 13.64 14.18 -11.91
CA LEU A 202 13.26 14.64 -10.57
C LEU A 202 14.29 14.30 -9.50
N LEU A 203 14.91 13.12 -9.60
CA LEU A 203 15.98 12.69 -8.70
C LEU A 203 17.22 13.56 -8.89
N GLN A 204 17.66 13.77 -10.13
CA GLN A 204 18.81 14.62 -10.46
C GLN A 204 18.63 16.05 -9.93
N ASN A 205 17.45 16.65 -10.15
CA ASN A 205 17.13 18.00 -9.68
C ASN A 205 17.16 18.14 -8.14
N ARG A 206 17.10 17.01 -7.42
CA ARG A 206 17.17 16.97 -5.96
C ARG A 206 18.51 16.47 -5.42
N GLY A 207 19.47 16.16 -6.29
CA GLY A 207 20.74 15.55 -5.90
C GLY A 207 20.58 14.13 -5.33
N LEU A 208 19.54 13.41 -5.74
CA LEU A 208 19.23 12.05 -5.29
C LEU A 208 19.62 11.04 -6.38
N THR A 209 20.09 9.89 -5.95
CA THR A 209 20.37 8.66 -6.71
C THR A 209 19.15 7.75 -6.85
N GLY A 210 18.14 7.91 -5.99
CA GLY A 210 16.95 7.08 -5.93
C GLY A 210 17.09 5.80 -5.09
N ASN A 211 18.26 5.59 -4.47
CA ASN A 211 18.57 4.52 -3.53
C ASN A 211 18.79 5.06 -2.10
N GLU A 212 18.38 6.29 -1.83
CA GLU A 212 18.54 6.88 -0.51
C GLU A 212 17.77 6.07 0.53
N PRO A 213 18.31 5.93 1.74
CA PRO A 213 17.53 5.47 2.88
C PRO A 213 16.33 6.41 3.07
N LEU A 214 15.12 5.87 2.99
CA LEU A 214 13.89 6.67 3.14
C LEU A 214 13.67 7.20 4.57
N ALA A 215 14.39 6.63 5.54
CA ALA A 215 14.40 7.08 6.93
C ALA A 215 15.77 7.67 7.30
N PRO A 216 15.84 8.66 8.20
CA PRO A 216 17.11 9.15 8.72
C PRO A 216 17.87 8.01 9.44
N GLN A 217 19.14 7.79 9.08
CA GLN A 217 20.00 6.74 9.64
C GLN A 217 20.44 7.00 11.11
N LYS A 218 19.86 7.97 11.82
CA LYS A 218 20.23 8.28 13.20
C LYS A 218 19.04 8.75 14.02
N LEU A 219 18.57 7.88 14.91
CA LEU A 219 18.16 8.24 16.26
C LEU A 219 18.75 7.15 17.16
N TYR A 220 19.96 7.41 17.65
CA TYR A 220 20.51 6.73 18.83
C TYR A 220 19.82 7.27 20.07
#